data_AF-A0A328FE65-F1
#
_entry.id   AF-A0A328FE65-F1
#
_cell.length_a   1.000
_cell.length_b   1.000
_cell.length_c   1.000
_cell.angle_alpha   90.00
_cell.angle_beta   90.00
_cell.angle_gamma   90.00
#
_symmetry.space_group_name_H-M   'P 1'
#
loop_
_entity.id
_entity.type
_entity.pdbx_description
1 polymer ?
#
loop_
_entity_poly.entity_id
_entity_poly.type
_entity_poly.pdbx_seq_one_letter_code
_entity_poly.pdbx_strand_id
1 'polypeptide(L)'
;MTAIPGDSCQNAFKDILNAQFREKIYNGFINDAVLPVLKNVMAYAHDIVDALERSNQSPAVACGPGCSYCCHSQIHVLPIEALLILSFIHECFTGEQILLLMDRIEQRLQRTRGQSIGALFSVKSELPCIFLENGMCSIYQVRPFICRAWNSMDSSLCKKIFNSGKFDDEIESSSARNFVFESSRSLFVDFGNQLKLETVPFEMTRAVFNCLKTTNPLPLWLSGQDILNVDTPIEPASSRMDSSGDHQSFEADSDRDVQTLPVSREQEYIDYFYGKYKSRLAGYGYAENHSQVHSFVFQNVYGKPVGAIALNEVVSQNRTVHIHHLKAFVLQSGNGTLMLLELCRKADCFNIRLSANPAFDPNDEFFHSDFKVLSNWYEQFGFKGDSGLCRIPRQG
;
A
#
# COMPACT_ATOMS: atom_id res chain seq x y z
N MET A 1 -20.44 39.73 11.80
CA MET A 1 -19.40 38.70 11.58
C MET A 1 -20.09 37.36 11.66
N THR A 2 -20.40 36.82 10.50
CA THR A 2 -21.12 35.57 10.27
C THR A 2 -20.20 34.38 10.53
N ALA A 3 -20.73 33.37 11.23
CA ALA A 3 -20.06 32.11 11.49
C ALA A 3 -19.81 31.35 10.18
N ILE A 4 -18.60 30.83 10.03
CA ILE A 4 -18.20 29.92 8.95
C ILE A 4 -18.70 28.52 9.36
N PRO A 5 -19.57 27.86 8.58
CA PRO A 5 -19.97 26.48 8.88
C PRO A 5 -18.83 25.52 8.56
N GLY A 6 -18.63 24.57 9.47
CA GLY A 6 -17.49 23.67 9.50
C GLY A 6 -17.46 22.61 8.40
N ASP A 7 -16.23 22.32 8.03
CA ASP A 7 -15.79 21.36 7.01
C ASP A 7 -15.68 19.93 7.59
N SER A 8 -16.78 19.39 8.12
CA SER A 8 -16.80 18.02 8.64
C SER A 8 -18.07 17.25 8.28
N CYS A 9 -18.28 17.01 6.99
CA CYS A 9 -19.03 15.82 6.60
C CYS A 9 -18.07 14.62 6.62
N GLN A 10 -18.00 13.94 7.76
CA GLN A 10 -17.44 12.59 7.81
C GLN A 10 -18.18 11.71 6.79
N ASN A 11 -17.43 11.09 5.87
CA ASN A 11 -17.97 10.25 4.82
C ASN A 11 -18.42 8.92 5.44
N ALA A 12 -19.64 8.88 5.97
CA ALA A 12 -20.22 7.72 6.64
C ALA A 12 -20.14 6.44 5.78
N PHE A 13 -20.24 6.57 4.46
CA PHE A 13 -20.05 5.46 3.53
C PHE A 13 -18.63 4.90 3.58
N LYS A 14 -17.61 5.77 3.55
CA LYS A 14 -16.20 5.39 3.69
C LYS A 14 -15.91 4.79 5.07
N ASP A 15 -16.55 5.25 6.13
CA ASP A 15 -16.38 4.70 7.47
C ASP A 15 -16.95 3.28 7.60
N ILE A 16 -18.14 3.03 7.03
CA ILE A 16 -18.74 1.69 6.95
C ILE A 16 -17.85 0.75 6.14
N LEU A 17 -17.36 1.20 4.99
CA LEU A 17 -16.42 0.44 4.18
C LEU A 17 -15.13 0.13 4.94
N ASN A 18 -14.55 1.11 5.63
CA ASN A 18 -13.36 0.92 6.46
C ASN A 18 -13.58 -0.14 7.54
N ALA A 19 -14.74 -0.14 8.21
CA ALA A 19 -15.06 -1.13 9.24
C ALA A 19 -15.15 -2.55 8.66
N GLN A 20 -15.91 -2.74 7.57
CA GLN A 20 -16.01 -4.05 6.90
C GLN A 20 -14.67 -4.53 6.34
N PHE A 21 -13.87 -3.61 5.83
CA PHE A 21 -12.56 -3.89 5.28
C PHE A 21 -11.56 -4.32 6.37
N ARG A 22 -11.57 -3.66 7.52
CA ARG A 22 -10.77 -4.04 8.68
C ARG A 22 -11.13 -5.43 9.20
N GLU A 23 -12.42 -5.72 9.37
CA GLU A 23 -12.88 -7.04 9.84
C GLU A 23 -12.35 -8.20 8.97
N LYS A 24 -12.32 -8.02 7.64
CA LYS A 24 -11.83 -9.05 6.70
C LYS A 24 -10.31 -9.19 6.64
N ILE A 25 -9.55 -8.14 6.95
CA ILE A 25 -8.07 -8.16 6.88
C ILE A 25 -7.42 -8.58 8.21
N TYR A 26 -8.03 -8.26 9.35
CA TYR A 26 -7.43 -8.55 10.66
C TYR A 26 -7.47 -10.04 11.07
N ASN A 27 -8.26 -10.88 10.38
CA ASN A 27 -8.41 -12.31 10.69
C ASN A 27 -7.42 -13.25 9.94
N GLY A 28 -6.31 -12.71 9.42
CA GLY A 28 -5.18 -13.50 8.90
C GLY A 28 -5.24 -13.77 7.38
N PHE A 29 -4.06 -13.75 6.75
CA PHE A 29 -3.80 -13.92 5.31
C PHE A 29 -4.07 -12.72 4.39
N ILE A 30 -3.30 -11.63 4.55
CA ILE A 30 -3.27 -10.54 3.54
C ILE A 30 -2.94 -11.07 2.13
N ASN A 31 -2.04 -12.05 2.03
CA ASN A 31 -1.62 -12.62 0.74
C ASN A 31 -2.79 -13.23 -0.06
N ASP A 32 -3.67 -13.97 0.61
CA ASP A 32 -4.77 -14.68 -0.06
C ASP A 32 -6.09 -13.89 -0.01
N ALA A 33 -6.21 -12.89 0.86
CA ALA A 33 -7.46 -12.17 1.09
C ALA A 33 -7.55 -10.80 0.40
N VAL A 34 -6.44 -10.12 0.09
CA VAL A 34 -6.48 -8.72 -0.35
C VAL A 34 -7.24 -8.50 -1.67
N LEU A 35 -7.05 -9.37 -2.66
CA LEU A 35 -7.78 -9.31 -3.93
C LEU A 35 -9.26 -9.74 -3.79
N PRO A 36 -9.61 -10.83 -3.07
CA PRO A 36 -11.00 -11.12 -2.73
C PRO A 36 -11.72 -10.00 -1.99
N VAL A 37 -11.06 -9.31 -1.06
CA VAL A 37 -11.65 -8.16 -0.37
C VAL A 37 -11.89 -7.01 -1.35
N LEU A 38 -10.95 -6.72 -2.26
CA LEU A 38 -11.17 -5.75 -3.33
C LEU A 38 -12.37 -6.12 -4.22
N LYS A 39 -12.48 -7.38 -4.67
CA LYS A 39 -13.63 -7.90 -5.43
C LYS A 39 -14.94 -7.68 -4.65
N ASN A 40 -14.96 -7.97 -3.35
CA ASN A 40 -16.14 -7.77 -2.49
C ASN A 40 -16.53 -6.29 -2.35
N VAL A 41 -15.57 -5.39 -2.14
CA VAL A 41 -15.86 -3.95 -2.06
C VAL A 41 -16.38 -3.43 -3.40
N MET A 42 -15.82 -3.89 -4.53
CA MET A 42 -16.34 -3.55 -5.86
C MET A 42 -17.78 -4.03 -6.06
N ALA A 43 -18.12 -5.25 -5.62
CA ALA A 43 -19.47 -5.78 -5.69
C ALA A 43 -20.44 -4.98 -4.80
N TYR A 44 -20.06 -4.71 -3.55
CA TYR A 44 -20.88 -3.92 -2.63
C TYR A 44 -21.11 -2.49 -3.12
N ALA A 45 -20.09 -1.84 -3.68
CA ALA A 45 -20.22 -0.53 -4.31
C ALA A 45 -21.20 -0.56 -5.50
N HIS A 46 -21.17 -1.64 -6.29
CA HIS A 46 -22.12 -1.83 -7.38
C HIS A 46 -23.55 -1.99 -6.86
N ASP A 47 -23.76 -2.82 -5.84
CA ASP A 47 -25.07 -3.07 -5.23
C ASP A 47 -25.69 -1.78 -4.67
N ILE A 48 -24.89 -0.90 -4.07
CA ILE A 48 -25.34 0.41 -3.58
C ILE A 48 -25.79 1.30 -4.73
N VAL A 49 -25.00 1.40 -5.79
CA VAL A 49 -25.37 2.21 -6.95
C VAL A 49 -26.65 1.69 -7.59
N ASP A 50 -26.75 0.37 -7.76
CA ASP A 50 -27.95 -0.28 -8.28
C ASP A 50 -29.17 -0.02 -7.39
N ALA A 51 -29.02 -0.07 -6.07
CA ALA A 51 -30.09 0.24 -5.13
C ALA A 51 -30.55 1.70 -5.23
N LEU A 52 -29.61 2.66 -5.32
CA LEU A 52 -29.91 4.08 -5.47
C LEU A 52 -30.59 4.41 -6.81
N GLU A 53 -30.15 3.78 -7.90
CA GLU A 53 -30.75 3.94 -9.22
C GLU A 53 -32.16 3.33 -9.28
N ARG A 54 -32.36 2.13 -8.71
CA ARG A 54 -33.68 1.46 -8.66
C ARG A 54 -34.67 2.15 -7.73
N SER A 55 -34.20 2.81 -6.68
CA SER A 55 -35.05 3.57 -5.75
C SER A 55 -35.34 5.01 -6.22
N ASN A 56 -34.89 5.40 -7.42
CA ASN A 56 -34.95 6.77 -7.94
C ASN A 56 -34.27 7.81 -7.03
N GLN A 57 -33.35 7.40 -6.16
CA GLN A 57 -32.51 8.31 -5.36
C GLN A 57 -31.28 8.80 -6.13
N SER A 58 -30.97 8.16 -7.26
CA SER A 58 -29.97 8.59 -8.22
C SER A 58 -30.49 8.38 -9.65
N PRO A 59 -30.19 9.28 -10.60
CA PRO A 59 -30.56 9.07 -11.99
C PRO A 59 -29.83 7.85 -12.58
N ALA A 60 -30.56 7.06 -13.36
CA ALA A 60 -29.97 5.98 -14.13
C ALA A 60 -29.00 6.54 -15.21
N VAL A 61 -27.88 5.85 -15.41
CA VAL A 61 -26.90 6.22 -16.44
C VAL A 61 -27.28 5.62 -17.80
N ALA A 62 -26.91 6.28 -18.89
CA ALA A 62 -27.06 5.76 -20.25
C ALA A 62 -25.99 4.73 -20.61
N CYS A 63 -24.99 4.53 -19.74
CA CYS A 63 -23.95 3.52 -19.91
C CYS A 63 -24.54 2.11 -19.85
N GLY A 64 -24.36 1.34 -20.92
CA GLY A 64 -24.77 -0.06 -20.99
C GLY A 64 -23.83 -0.91 -21.85
N PRO A 65 -24.15 -2.19 -22.06
CA PRO A 65 -23.43 -3.05 -22.99
C PRO A 65 -23.26 -2.37 -24.36
N GLY A 66 -22.05 -2.35 -24.89
CA GLY A 66 -21.71 -1.72 -26.18
C GLY A 66 -21.41 -0.22 -26.12
N CYS A 67 -21.61 0.46 -24.98
CA CYS A 67 -21.15 1.84 -24.81
C CYS A 67 -19.65 1.88 -24.51
N SER A 68 -18.83 2.27 -25.49
CA SER A 68 -17.36 2.19 -25.41
C SER A 68 -16.65 3.53 -25.61
N TYR A 69 -17.36 4.66 -25.59
CA TYR A 69 -16.77 5.98 -25.87
C TYR A 69 -15.65 6.33 -24.87
N CYS A 70 -15.84 6.09 -23.56
CA CYS A 70 -14.80 6.31 -22.55
C CYS A 70 -13.67 5.25 -22.59
N CYS A 71 -13.86 4.12 -23.27
CA CYS A 71 -12.83 3.09 -23.45
C CYS A 71 -11.71 3.52 -24.40
N HIS A 72 -11.76 4.72 -24.95
CA HIS A 72 -10.70 5.32 -25.76
C HIS A 72 -9.91 6.38 -24.98
N SER A 73 -10.30 6.65 -23.73
CA SER A 73 -9.58 7.55 -22.84
C SER A 73 -8.40 6.84 -22.18
N GLN A 74 -7.37 7.61 -21.86
CA GLN A 74 -6.28 7.14 -21.02
C GLN A 74 -6.69 7.27 -19.55
N ILE A 75 -6.56 6.18 -18.80
CA ILE A 75 -6.95 6.12 -17.40
C ILE A 75 -5.79 5.65 -16.54
N HIS A 76 -5.83 6.03 -15.27
CA HIS A 76 -4.85 5.61 -14.27
C HIS A 76 -5.50 4.70 -13.23
N VAL A 77 -4.82 3.61 -12.89
CA VAL A 77 -5.27 2.57 -11.95
C VAL A 77 -4.32 2.48 -10.77
N LEU A 78 -4.83 2.07 -9.61
CA LEU A 78 -4.00 1.77 -8.45
C LEU A 78 -3.23 0.45 -8.67
N PRO A 79 -2.08 0.25 -8.01
CA PRO A 79 -1.36 -1.03 -8.02
C PRO A 79 -2.23 -2.24 -7.69
N ILE A 80 -3.09 -2.13 -6.68
CA ILE A 80 -4.02 -3.20 -6.31
C ILE A 80 -5.07 -3.50 -7.41
N GLU A 81 -5.48 -2.49 -8.19
CA GLU A 81 -6.39 -2.68 -9.32
C GLU A 81 -5.67 -3.40 -10.48
N ALA A 82 -4.41 -3.05 -10.75
CA ALA A 82 -3.58 -3.73 -11.74
C ALA A 82 -3.30 -5.20 -11.36
N LEU A 83 -3.04 -5.47 -10.08
CA LEU A 83 -2.89 -6.82 -9.53
C LEU A 83 -4.17 -7.65 -9.65
N LEU A 84 -5.33 -7.03 -9.41
CA LEU A 84 -6.62 -7.70 -9.61
C LEU A 84 -6.86 -8.05 -11.08
N ILE A 85 -6.52 -7.13 -11.99
CA ILE A 85 -6.59 -7.39 -13.44
C ILE A 85 -5.67 -8.55 -13.82
N LEU A 86 -4.43 -8.57 -13.31
CA LEU A 86 -3.50 -9.67 -13.54
C LEU A 86 -4.05 -11.03 -13.07
N SER A 87 -4.60 -11.09 -11.85
CA SER A 87 -5.25 -12.30 -11.32
C SER A 87 -6.38 -12.76 -12.24
N PHE A 88 -7.23 -11.84 -12.70
CA PHE A 88 -8.31 -12.17 -13.64
C PHE A 88 -7.80 -12.67 -14.99
N ILE A 89 -6.75 -12.07 -15.54
CA ILE A 89 -6.11 -12.52 -16.78
C ILE A 89 -5.63 -13.96 -16.62
N HIS A 90 -4.92 -14.29 -15.53
CA HIS A 90 -4.45 -15.65 -15.28
C HIS A 90 -5.59 -16.66 -15.05
N GLU A 91 -6.69 -16.24 -14.43
CA GLU A 91 -7.85 -17.09 -14.16
C GLU A 91 -8.70 -17.35 -15.41
N CYS A 92 -8.84 -16.37 -16.30
CA CYS A 92 -9.88 -16.37 -17.33
C CYS A 92 -9.35 -16.35 -18.78
N PHE A 93 -8.10 -15.97 -19.03
CA PHE A 93 -7.57 -15.86 -20.39
C PHE A 93 -6.76 -17.10 -20.76
N THR A 94 -6.87 -17.54 -22.01
CA THR A 94 -6.00 -18.57 -22.58
C THR A 94 -4.60 -18.01 -22.88
N GLY A 95 -3.62 -18.88 -23.06
CA GLY A 95 -2.27 -18.46 -23.46
C GLY A 95 -2.26 -17.62 -24.75
N GLU A 96 -3.10 -17.98 -25.73
CA GLU A 96 -3.27 -17.20 -26.97
C GLU A 96 -3.84 -15.81 -26.71
N GLN A 97 -4.87 -15.69 -25.86
CA GLN A 97 -5.44 -14.39 -25.49
C GLN A 97 -4.44 -13.50 -24.76
N ILE A 98 -3.57 -14.08 -23.91
CA ILE A 98 -2.49 -13.34 -23.24
C ILE A 98 -1.46 -12.84 -24.26
N LEU A 99 -1.08 -13.65 -25.25
CA LEU A 99 -0.16 -13.24 -26.32
C LEU A 99 -0.74 -12.08 -27.15
N LEU A 100 -2.01 -12.17 -27.55
CA LEU A 100 -2.70 -11.10 -28.28
C LEU A 100 -2.87 -9.83 -27.42
N LEU A 101 -3.10 -9.98 -26.12
CA LEU A 101 -3.13 -8.85 -25.18
C LEU A 101 -1.75 -8.17 -25.10
N MET A 102 -0.67 -8.94 -25.01
CA MET A 102 0.69 -8.41 -24.98
C MET A 102 1.03 -7.63 -26.25
N ASP A 103 0.67 -8.14 -27.43
CA ASP A 103 0.85 -7.43 -28.70
C ASP A 103 0.08 -6.09 -28.72
N ARG A 104 -1.20 -6.08 -28.31
CA ARG A 104 -1.99 -4.84 -28.17
C ARG A 104 -1.35 -3.85 -27.20
N ILE A 105 -0.84 -4.33 -26.06
CA ILE A 105 -0.15 -3.51 -25.08
C ILE A 105 1.09 -2.87 -25.70
N GLU A 106 1.95 -3.66 -26.34
CA GLU A 106 3.20 -3.17 -26.93
C GLU A 106 2.93 -2.13 -28.04
N GLN A 107 1.97 -2.40 -28.92
CA GLN A 107 1.55 -1.44 -29.96
C GLN A 107 1.04 -0.13 -29.35
N ARG A 108 0.21 -0.19 -28.30
CA ARG A 108 -0.29 1.00 -27.62
C ARG A 108 0.84 1.77 -26.93
N LEU A 109 1.74 1.09 -26.23
CA LEU A 109 2.89 1.72 -25.58
C LEU A 109 3.84 2.40 -26.59
N GLN A 110 4.04 1.80 -27.77
CA GLN A 110 4.82 2.41 -28.85
C GLN A 110 4.15 3.69 -29.38
N ARG A 111 2.83 3.64 -29.64
CA ARG A 111 2.08 4.78 -30.17
C ARG A 111 1.99 5.95 -29.19
N THR A 112 1.87 5.66 -27.89
CA THR A 112 1.66 6.71 -26.88
C THR A 112 2.96 7.31 -26.34
N ARG A 113 4.11 6.70 -26.63
CA ARG A 113 5.40 7.12 -26.09
C ARG A 113 5.75 8.56 -26.47
N GLY A 114 5.95 9.42 -25.46
CA GLY A 114 6.38 10.81 -25.67
C GLY A 114 5.32 11.71 -26.29
N GLN A 115 4.07 11.24 -26.45
CA GLN A 115 2.98 12.05 -26.97
C GLN A 115 2.35 12.91 -25.87
N SER A 116 1.92 14.11 -26.21
CA SER A 116 1.15 14.97 -25.30
C SER A 116 -0.29 14.47 -25.17
N ILE A 117 -0.98 14.84 -24.08
CA ILE A 117 -2.40 14.49 -23.86
C ILE A 117 -3.27 14.98 -25.02
N GLY A 118 -3.01 16.19 -25.53
CA GLY A 118 -3.75 16.73 -26.68
C GLY A 118 -3.54 15.94 -27.98
N ALA A 119 -2.31 15.48 -28.24
CA ALA A 119 -2.00 14.63 -29.40
C ALA A 119 -2.66 13.25 -29.27
N LEU A 120 -2.65 12.67 -28.07
CA LEU A 120 -3.35 11.41 -27.81
C LEU A 120 -4.86 11.52 -27.98
N PHE A 121 -5.44 12.65 -27.58
CA PHE A 121 -6.86 12.91 -27.70
C PHE A 121 -7.31 13.01 -29.16
N SER A 122 -6.49 13.60 -30.05
CA SER A 122 -6.84 13.73 -31.47
C SER A 122 -6.85 12.39 -32.21
N VAL A 123 -6.07 11.40 -31.74
CA VAL A 123 -6.03 10.03 -32.31
C VAL A 123 -6.73 8.99 -31.43
N LYS A 124 -7.60 9.41 -30.50
CA LYS A 124 -8.24 8.51 -29.51
C LYS A 124 -8.99 7.31 -30.13
N SER A 125 -9.58 7.48 -31.31
CA SER A 125 -10.24 6.39 -32.04
C SER A 125 -9.28 5.28 -32.49
N GLU A 126 -8.00 5.59 -32.65
CA GLU A 126 -6.92 4.66 -32.99
C GLU A 126 -6.25 4.06 -31.75
N LEU A 127 -6.64 4.51 -30.55
CA LEU A 127 -6.11 4.09 -29.27
C LEU A 127 -7.21 3.49 -28.35
N PRO A 128 -7.93 2.45 -28.81
CA PRO A 128 -8.90 1.76 -27.95
C PRO A 128 -8.19 1.08 -26.78
N CYS A 129 -8.86 1.03 -25.62
CA CYS A 129 -8.40 0.32 -24.43
C CYS A 129 -7.92 -1.09 -24.81
N ILE A 130 -6.82 -1.54 -24.19
CA ILE A 130 -6.24 -2.88 -24.42
C ILE A 130 -7.19 -4.04 -24.11
N PHE A 131 -8.30 -3.78 -23.38
CA PHE A 131 -9.34 -4.75 -23.06
C PHE A 131 -10.65 -4.52 -23.84
N LEU A 132 -10.68 -3.62 -24.81
CA LEU A 132 -11.85 -3.40 -25.65
C LEU A 132 -11.86 -4.42 -26.81
N GLU A 133 -12.89 -5.26 -26.86
CA GLU A 133 -13.08 -6.30 -27.86
C GLU A 133 -14.52 -6.25 -28.38
N ASN A 134 -14.71 -6.06 -29.69
CA ASN A 134 -16.04 -5.98 -30.31
C ASN A 134 -16.99 -4.99 -29.62
N GLY A 135 -16.48 -3.85 -29.13
CA GLY A 135 -17.26 -2.84 -28.41
C GLY A 135 -17.56 -3.18 -26.95
N MET A 136 -17.04 -4.30 -26.44
CA MET A 136 -17.25 -4.79 -25.07
C MET A 136 -15.93 -4.86 -24.30
N CYS A 137 -16.00 -4.70 -22.98
CA CYS A 137 -14.82 -4.83 -22.12
C CYS A 137 -14.58 -6.30 -21.76
N SER A 138 -13.45 -6.88 -22.18
CA SER A 138 -13.09 -8.28 -21.90
C SER A 138 -12.78 -8.55 -20.42
N ILE A 139 -12.55 -7.50 -19.62
CA ILE A 139 -12.36 -7.57 -18.17
C ILE A 139 -13.52 -6.94 -17.38
N TYR A 140 -14.75 -6.93 -17.93
CA TYR A 140 -15.91 -6.22 -17.36
C TYR A 140 -16.09 -6.44 -15.85
N GLN A 141 -15.87 -7.68 -15.39
CA GLN A 141 -16.02 -8.11 -14.00
C GLN A 141 -15.03 -7.41 -13.04
N VAL A 142 -13.80 -7.17 -13.49
CA VAL A 142 -12.72 -6.52 -12.72
C VAL A 142 -12.36 -5.14 -13.25
N ARG A 143 -13.31 -4.46 -13.93
CA ARG A 143 -13.12 -3.07 -14.37
C ARG A 143 -12.67 -2.19 -13.21
N PRO A 144 -11.62 -1.38 -13.39
CA PRO A 144 -11.14 -0.45 -12.36
C PRO A 144 -12.24 0.50 -11.86
N PHE A 145 -12.11 1.00 -10.64
CA PHE A 145 -13.04 1.95 -10.04
C PHE A 145 -13.26 3.17 -10.92
N ILE A 146 -12.20 3.70 -11.56
CA ILE A 146 -12.34 4.86 -12.45
C ILE A 146 -13.21 4.56 -13.68
N CYS A 147 -13.17 3.34 -14.21
CA CYS A 147 -14.03 2.90 -15.32
C CYS A 147 -15.50 2.77 -14.90
N ARG A 148 -15.77 2.56 -13.60
CA ARG A 148 -17.12 2.43 -13.05
C ARG A 148 -17.68 3.79 -12.61
N ALA A 149 -16.80 4.68 -12.16
CA ALA A 149 -17.11 6.05 -11.78
C ALA A 149 -17.41 6.90 -13.02
N TRP A 150 -16.59 6.81 -14.07
CA TRP A 150 -16.83 7.55 -15.31
C TRP A 150 -18.08 7.03 -16.01
N ASN A 151 -19.08 7.90 -16.10
CA ASN A 151 -20.40 7.56 -16.61
C ASN A 151 -21.01 8.77 -17.32
N SER A 152 -22.11 8.54 -18.03
CA SER A 152 -22.94 9.59 -18.59
C SER A 152 -24.40 9.23 -18.50
N MET A 153 -25.24 10.25 -18.33
CA MET A 153 -26.70 10.13 -18.42
C MET A 153 -27.22 10.24 -19.87
N ASP A 154 -26.35 10.57 -20.84
CA ASP A 154 -26.69 10.64 -22.26
C ASP A 154 -25.56 10.08 -23.16
N SER A 155 -25.77 8.87 -23.68
CA SER A 155 -24.81 8.23 -24.59
C SER A 155 -24.65 8.95 -25.94
N SER A 156 -25.63 9.75 -26.36
CA SER A 156 -25.55 10.53 -27.59
C SER A 156 -24.55 11.69 -27.46
N LEU A 157 -24.46 12.28 -26.27
CA LEU A 157 -23.45 13.28 -25.93
C LEU A 157 -22.05 12.67 -25.92
N CYS A 158 -21.87 11.49 -25.32
CA CYS A 158 -20.61 10.75 -25.39
C CYS A 158 -20.18 10.51 -26.85
N LYS A 159 -21.11 10.11 -27.71
CA LYS A 159 -20.85 9.92 -29.15
C LYS A 159 -20.41 11.22 -29.83
N LYS A 160 -21.12 12.31 -29.55
CA LYS A 160 -20.82 13.63 -30.12
C LYS A 160 -19.41 14.08 -29.72
N ILE A 161 -19.04 13.97 -28.45
CA ILE A 161 -17.71 14.34 -27.93
C ILE A 161 -16.62 13.42 -28.47
N PHE A 162 -16.92 12.13 -28.57
CA PHE A 162 -16.02 11.17 -29.19
C PHE A 162 -15.71 11.57 -30.64
N ASN A 163 -16.72 11.93 -31.42
CA ASN A 163 -16.55 12.32 -32.83
C ASN A 163 -16.02 13.75 -33.03
N SER A 164 -16.31 14.69 -32.13
CA SER A 164 -15.99 16.11 -32.31
C SER A 164 -14.52 16.44 -32.05
N GLY A 165 -13.85 15.65 -31.21
CA GLY A 165 -12.46 15.92 -30.81
C GLY A 165 -12.29 17.23 -30.04
N LYS A 166 -13.35 17.78 -29.43
CA LYS A 166 -13.32 18.98 -28.59
C LYS A 166 -13.40 18.60 -27.11
N PHE A 167 -12.61 19.28 -26.27
CA PHE A 167 -12.41 18.96 -24.85
C PHE A 167 -13.42 19.66 -23.93
N ASP A 168 -14.13 20.67 -24.41
CA ASP A 168 -14.85 21.64 -23.57
C ASP A 168 -16.35 21.31 -23.34
N ASP A 169 -16.85 20.21 -23.91
CA ASP A 169 -18.24 19.80 -23.71
C ASP A 169 -18.35 19.01 -22.40
N GLU A 170 -19.10 19.53 -21.42
CA GLU A 170 -19.36 18.83 -20.16
C GLU A 170 -20.22 17.58 -20.38
N ILE A 171 -19.80 16.45 -19.82
CA ILE A 171 -20.59 15.21 -19.80
C ILE A 171 -21.37 15.18 -18.49
N GLU A 172 -22.69 15.25 -18.58
CA GLU A 172 -23.54 15.06 -17.41
C GLU A 172 -23.41 13.62 -16.88
N SER A 173 -23.07 13.47 -15.60
CA SER A 173 -22.80 12.19 -14.94
C SER A 173 -23.57 12.06 -13.62
N SER A 174 -23.81 10.82 -13.21
CA SER A 174 -24.39 10.51 -11.90
C SER A 174 -23.37 10.77 -10.79
N SER A 175 -23.59 11.85 -10.03
CA SER A 175 -22.74 12.23 -8.89
C SER A 175 -22.71 11.17 -7.78
N ALA A 176 -23.82 10.47 -7.54
CA ALA A 176 -23.87 9.39 -6.55
C ALA A 176 -23.00 8.20 -6.98
N ARG A 177 -23.05 7.81 -8.26
CA ARG A 177 -22.21 6.76 -8.83
C ARG A 177 -20.72 7.14 -8.75
N ASN A 178 -20.38 8.38 -9.12
CA ASN A 178 -19.03 8.92 -8.95
C ASN A 178 -18.58 8.81 -7.49
N PHE A 179 -19.37 9.33 -6.55
CA PHE A 179 -19.06 9.34 -5.13
C PHE A 179 -18.83 7.94 -4.56
N VAL A 180 -19.69 6.98 -4.88
CA VAL A 180 -19.59 5.59 -4.37
C VAL A 180 -18.30 4.92 -4.85
N PHE A 181 -18.01 4.97 -6.17
CA PHE A 181 -16.82 4.31 -6.70
C PHE A 181 -15.52 5.04 -6.35
N GLU A 182 -15.51 6.37 -6.30
CA GLU A 182 -14.34 7.15 -5.88
C GLU A 182 -14.05 7.01 -4.38
N SER A 183 -15.08 6.99 -3.52
CA SER A 183 -14.92 6.71 -2.09
C SER A 183 -14.40 5.28 -1.86
N SER A 184 -14.91 4.31 -2.62
CA SER A 184 -14.43 2.93 -2.59
C SER A 184 -12.97 2.83 -3.05
N ARG A 185 -12.57 3.59 -4.07
CA ARG A 185 -11.17 3.67 -4.51
C ARG A 185 -10.27 4.32 -3.46
N SER A 186 -10.72 5.42 -2.85
CA SER A 186 -9.99 6.14 -1.80
C SER A 186 -9.75 5.27 -0.57
N LEU A 187 -10.67 4.35 -0.24
CA LEU A 187 -10.45 3.34 0.80
C LEU A 187 -9.15 2.55 0.58
N PHE A 188 -8.90 2.10 -0.65
CA PHE A 188 -7.69 1.33 -0.98
C PHE A 188 -6.42 2.18 -0.97
N VAL A 189 -6.53 3.47 -1.30
CA VAL A 189 -5.42 4.41 -1.14
C VAL A 189 -5.09 4.58 0.34
N ASP A 190 -6.09 4.82 1.19
CA ASP A 190 -5.89 4.97 2.63
C ASP A 190 -5.30 3.70 3.25
N PHE A 191 -5.82 2.53 2.86
CA PHE A 191 -5.30 1.24 3.29
C PHE A 191 -3.85 1.03 2.86
N GLY A 192 -3.55 1.24 1.59
CA GLY A 192 -2.19 1.11 1.07
C GLY A 192 -1.23 2.05 1.79
N ASN A 193 -1.63 3.31 2.04
CA ASN A 193 -0.83 4.26 2.80
C ASN A 193 -0.60 3.81 4.26
N GLN A 194 -1.64 3.29 4.93
CA GLN A 194 -1.53 2.76 6.29
C GLN A 194 -0.56 1.57 6.37
N LEU A 195 -0.52 0.74 5.32
CA LEU A 195 0.38 -0.40 5.22
C LEU A 195 1.72 -0.08 4.53
N LYS A 196 1.94 1.16 4.08
CA LYS A 196 3.10 1.60 3.30
C LYS A 196 3.31 0.78 2.01
N LEU A 197 2.22 0.50 1.30
CA LEU A 197 2.22 -0.13 -0.02
C LEU A 197 2.22 0.96 -1.10
N GLU A 198 2.61 0.59 -2.31
CA GLU A 198 2.49 1.48 -3.48
C GLU A 198 1.01 1.85 -3.69
N THR A 199 0.70 3.15 -3.74
CA THR A 199 -0.66 3.68 -3.93
C THR A 199 -0.77 4.69 -5.07
N VAL A 200 0.36 5.09 -5.65
CA VAL A 200 0.39 6.09 -6.72
C VAL A 200 -0.31 5.52 -7.96
N PRO A 201 -1.36 6.19 -8.48
CA PRO A 201 -2.01 5.73 -9.70
C PRO A 201 -1.06 5.78 -10.89
N PHE A 202 -1.14 4.76 -11.74
CA PHE A 202 -0.30 4.63 -12.93
C PHE A 202 -1.14 4.36 -14.17
N GLU A 203 -0.66 4.79 -15.35
CA GLU A 203 -1.40 4.59 -16.60
C GLU A 203 -1.66 3.10 -16.84
N MET A 204 -2.93 2.74 -17.09
CA MET A 204 -3.37 1.34 -17.05
C MET A 204 -2.61 0.42 -18.00
N THR A 205 -2.32 0.88 -19.23
CA THR A 205 -1.60 0.07 -20.21
C THR A 205 -0.23 -0.31 -19.70
N ARG A 206 0.51 0.67 -19.16
CA ARG A 206 1.83 0.45 -18.57
C ARG A 206 1.75 -0.35 -17.27
N ALA A 207 0.76 -0.10 -16.42
CA ALA A 207 0.56 -0.84 -15.18
C ALA A 207 0.37 -2.34 -15.42
N VAL A 208 -0.51 -2.70 -16.35
CA VAL A 208 -0.76 -4.10 -16.74
C VAL A 208 0.50 -4.72 -17.39
N PHE A 209 1.20 -3.96 -18.24
CA PHE A 209 2.47 -4.42 -18.81
C PHE A 209 3.50 -4.78 -17.73
N ASN A 210 3.70 -3.88 -16.75
CA ASN A 210 4.67 -4.09 -15.68
C ASN A 210 4.27 -5.27 -14.79
N CYS A 211 2.98 -5.42 -14.46
CA CYS A 211 2.47 -6.59 -13.76
C CYS A 211 2.75 -7.91 -14.52
N LEU A 212 2.49 -7.95 -15.83
CA LEU A 212 2.72 -9.14 -16.67
C LEU A 212 4.21 -9.49 -16.83
N LYS A 213 5.11 -8.50 -16.75
CA LYS A 213 6.56 -8.69 -16.83
C LYS A 213 7.22 -9.00 -15.48
N THR A 214 6.54 -8.73 -14.37
CA THR A 214 7.07 -8.93 -13.02
C THR A 214 6.75 -10.34 -12.53
N THR A 215 7.76 -11.08 -12.06
CA THR A 215 7.54 -12.38 -11.42
C THR A 215 6.90 -12.17 -10.05
N ASN A 216 5.72 -12.76 -9.83
CA ASN A 216 4.98 -12.71 -8.55
C ASN A 216 4.79 -11.28 -7.99
N PRO A 217 4.09 -10.38 -8.71
CA PRO A 217 4.01 -8.96 -8.32
C PRO A 217 3.17 -8.73 -7.06
N LEU A 218 2.19 -9.58 -6.75
CA LEU A 218 1.35 -9.42 -5.55
C LEU A 218 2.18 -9.55 -4.25
N PRO A 219 2.98 -10.61 -4.04
CA PRO A 219 3.91 -10.67 -2.90
C PRO A 219 4.88 -9.49 -2.81
N LEU A 220 5.42 -9.02 -3.95
CA LEU A 220 6.33 -7.88 -3.98
C LEU A 220 5.64 -6.60 -3.50
N TRP A 221 4.45 -6.30 -4.04
CA TRP A 221 3.64 -5.17 -3.60
C TRP A 221 3.30 -5.25 -2.12
N LEU A 222 2.87 -6.43 -1.63
CA LEU A 222 2.56 -6.66 -0.22
C LEU A 222 3.77 -6.54 0.72
N SER A 223 4.99 -6.72 0.20
CA SER A 223 6.23 -6.46 0.93
C SER A 223 6.57 -4.96 1.05
N GLY A 224 5.82 -4.10 0.35
CA GLY A 224 6.03 -2.65 0.27
C GLY A 224 6.97 -2.22 -0.85
N GLN A 225 7.19 -3.08 -1.87
CA GLN A 225 7.94 -2.71 -3.08
C GLN A 225 7.00 -2.09 -4.12
N ASP A 226 7.52 -1.12 -4.85
CA ASP A 226 6.84 -0.55 -6.00
C ASP A 226 6.91 -1.53 -7.18
N ILE A 227 5.76 -1.87 -7.75
CA ILE A 227 5.64 -2.85 -8.85
C ILE A 227 5.24 -2.19 -10.16
N LEU A 228 4.74 -0.95 -10.13
CA LEU A 228 4.30 -0.25 -11.34
C LEU A 228 5.34 0.72 -11.88
N ASN A 229 6.24 1.26 -11.06
CA ASN A 229 7.29 2.17 -11.52
C ASN A 229 8.66 1.47 -11.65
N VAL A 230 8.78 0.56 -12.62
CA VAL A 230 9.99 -0.28 -12.81
C VAL A 230 11.09 0.42 -13.66
N ASP A 231 10.83 1.62 -14.18
CA ASP A 231 11.77 2.37 -15.03
C ASP A 231 12.89 3.09 -14.25
N THR A 232 13.16 2.70 -12.99
CA THR A 232 14.40 3.08 -12.31
C THR A 232 15.36 1.91 -12.40
N PRO A 233 16.42 1.96 -13.24
CA PRO A 233 17.48 0.97 -13.17
C PRO A 233 18.05 0.99 -11.76
N ILE A 234 18.10 -0.17 -11.10
CA ILE A 234 19.02 -0.36 -9.98
C ILE A 234 20.42 -0.27 -10.59
N GLU A 235 21.06 0.89 -10.52
CA GLU A 235 22.47 0.99 -10.87
C GLU A 235 23.26 0.11 -9.89
N PRO A 236 24.05 -0.87 -10.39
CA PRO A 236 25.10 -1.45 -9.58
C PRO A 236 26.10 -0.33 -9.29
N ALA A 237 26.43 -0.10 -8.02
CA ALA A 237 27.46 0.83 -7.63
C ALA A 237 28.82 0.37 -8.18
N SER A 238 29.21 0.88 -9.35
CA SER A 238 30.61 0.86 -9.79
C SER A 238 30.91 1.95 -10.82
N SER A 239 31.79 2.85 -10.38
CA SER A 239 32.87 3.50 -11.16
C SER A 239 32.50 4.28 -12.42
N ARG A 240 32.45 5.61 -12.28
CA ARG A 240 33.00 6.53 -13.29
C ARG A 240 33.85 7.60 -12.62
N MET A 241 35.17 7.44 -12.73
CA MET A 241 36.09 8.55 -12.90
C MET A 241 35.67 9.31 -14.16
N ASP A 242 35.56 10.64 -14.08
CA ASP A 242 36.39 11.50 -14.91
C ASP A 242 36.48 12.92 -14.36
N SER A 243 37.64 13.48 -14.64
CA SER A 243 38.30 14.66 -14.07
C SER A 243 37.89 15.99 -14.70
N SER A 244 37.84 17.04 -13.86
CA SER A 244 38.25 18.44 -14.10
C SER A 244 37.52 19.28 -13.03
N GLY A 245 38.14 19.96 -12.07
CA GLY A 245 39.33 20.79 -12.11
C GLY A 245 38.89 22.17 -11.63
N ASP A 246 39.18 22.56 -10.39
CA ASP A 246 39.84 23.83 -10.08
C ASP A 246 40.05 24.05 -8.58
N HIS A 247 41.15 24.72 -8.32
CA HIS A 247 41.83 24.94 -7.05
C HIS A 247 41.04 25.78 -6.03
N GLN A 248 41.16 25.44 -4.74
CA GLN A 248 41.84 26.32 -3.77
C GLN A 248 42.04 25.62 -2.42
N SER A 249 43.28 25.74 -1.95
CA SER A 249 43.90 25.26 -0.72
C SER A 249 43.35 25.91 0.55
N PHE A 250 43.21 25.14 1.64
CA PHE A 250 43.58 25.58 3.01
C PHE A 250 43.89 24.36 3.90
N GLU A 251 44.84 24.54 4.80
CA GLU A 251 45.62 23.53 5.52
C GLU A 251 44.91 22.86 6.70
N ALA A 252 45.34 21.60 6.95
CA ALA A 252 45.51 20.89 8.22
C ALA A 252 44.43 20.97 9.31
N ASP A 253 43.74 19.84 9.53
CA ASP A 253 43.70 19.27 10.88
C ASP A 253 43.68 17.74 10.80
N SER A 254 44.46 17.13 11.70
CA SER A 254 44.60 15.69 11.85
C SER A 254 43.33 15.12 12.46
N ASP A 255 42.63 14.24 11.75
CA ASP A 255 41.61 13.42 12.39
C ASP A 255 41.70 11.97 11.97
N ARG A 256 41.67 11.12 13.00
CA ARG A 256 41.93 9.69 12.96
C ARG A 256 40.91 9.02 12.06
N ASP A 257 41.38 8.11 11.20
CA ASP A 257 40.55 7.14 10.51
C ASP A 257 39.71 6.37 11.53
N VAL A 258 38.47 6.82 11.75
CA VAL A 258 37.41 6.00 12.32
C VAL A 258 37.01 5.05 11.22
N GLN A 259 37.69 3.90 11.16
CA GLN A 259 37.17 2.74 10.45
C GLN A 259 35.80 2.43 11.04
N THR A 260 34.75 2.86 10.35
CA THR A 260 33.38 2.47 10.64
C THR A 260 33.27 0.97 10.40
N LEU A 261 33.33 0.20 11.49
CA LEU A 261 32.99 -1.21 11.49
C LEU A 261 31.61 -1.37 10.81
N PRO A 262 31.42 -2.41 9.98
CA PRO A 262 30.13 -2.66 9.36
C PRO A 262 29.06 -2.80 10.44
N VAL A 263 28.01 -2.00 10.35
CA VAL A 263 26.86 -1.99 11.27
C VAL A 263 26.22 -3.38 11.26
N SER A 264 25.96 -3.97 12.44
CA SER A 264 25.32 -5.29 12.54
C SER A 264 23.88 -5.23 12.01
N ARG A 265 23.30 -6.37 11.59
CA ARG A 265 21.90 -6.42 11.11
C ARG A 265 20.92 -6.07 12.24
N GLU A 266 21.30 -6.38 13.46
CA GLU A 266 20.62 -6.06 14.70
C GLU A 266 20.57 -4.55 14.91
N GLN A 267 21.72 -3.88 14.71
CA GLN A 267 21.81 -2.44 14.79
C GLN A 267 21.05 -1.76 13.63
N GLU A 268 21.13 -2.27 12.39
CA GLU A 268 20.32 -1.78 11.26
C GLU A 268 18.80 -1.85 11.56
N TYR A 269 18.35 -2.95 12.18
CA TYR A 269 16.96 -3.13 12.60
C TYR A 269 16.56 -2.10 13.67
N ILE A 270 17.41 -1.88 14.69
CA ILE A 270 17.17 -0.89 15.74
C ILE A 270 17.14 0.52 15.12
N ASP A 271 18.10 0.86 14.28
CA ASP A 271 18.23 2.15 13.62
C ASP A 271 17.05 2.46 12.71
N TYR A 272 16.44 1.46 12.06
CA TYR A 272 15.19 1.64 11.32
C TYR A 272 14.08 2.21 12.21
N PHE A 273 13.85 1.62 13.39
CA PHE A 273 12.82 2.08 14.31
C PHE A 273 13.18 3.43 14.94
N TYR A 274 14.45 3.61 15.29
CA TYR A 274 14.97 4.85 15.85
C TYR A 274 14.90 6.01 14.85
N GLY A 275 15.13 5.73 13.57
CA GLY A 275 14.99 6.69 12.48
C GLY A 275 13.52 7.07 12.24
N LYS A 276 12.62 6.07 12.25
CA LYS A 276 11.19 6.21 11.96
C LYS A 276 10.43 6.98 13.03
N TYR A 277 10.63 6.66 14.30
CA TYR A 277 9.95 7.32 15.42
C TYR A 277 10.93 8.27 16.08
N LYS A 278 10.60 9.56 16.25
CA LYS A 278 11.53 10.58 16.78
C LYS A 278 11.38 10.85 18.29
N SER A 279 10.20 10.59 18.85
CA SER A 279 9.93 10.74 20.28
C SER A 279 10.57 9.61 21.10
N ARG A 280 11.13 9.93 22.27
CA ARG A 280 11.91 9.04 23.15
C ARG A 280 11.27 8.93 24.53
N LEU A 281 11.52 7.84 25.24
CA LEU A 281 11.12 7.69 26.64
C LEU A 281 12.22 8.24 27.56
N ALA A 282 11.85 9.10 28.50
CA ALA A 282 12.76 9.54 29.55
C ALA A 282 13.12 8.36 30.46
N GLY A 283 14.41 8.20 30.80
CA GLY A 283 14.88 7.22 31.79
C GLY A 283 15.46 5.90 31.26
N TYR A 284 15.38 5.61 29.95
CA TYR A 284 15.99 4.42 29.35
C TYR A 284 17.32 4.81 28.67
N GLY A 285 18.43 4.75 29.42
CA GLY A 285 19.76 5.17 28.94
C GLY A 285 20.79 4.04 28.83
N TYR A 286 20.79 3.07 29.73
CA TYR A 286 21.73 1.94 29.76
C TYR A 286 21.09 0.76 30.50
N ALA A 287 21.15 -0.45 29.95
CA ALA A 287 20.92 -1.66 30.74
C ALA A 287 22.18 -1.94 31.58
N GLU A 288 22.02 -2.59 32.74
CA GLU A 288 23.09 -2.89 33.71
C GLU A 288 24.32 -3.60 33.12
N ASN A 289 24.20 -4.18 31.91
CA ASN A 289 25.23 -4.98 31.22
C ASN A 289 25.84 -4.32 29.97
N HIS A 290 26.08 -3.01 29.96
CA HIS A 290 26.79 -2.29 28.88
C HIS A 290 26.15 -2.34 27.47
N SER A 291 24.91 -2.81 27.34
CA SER A 291 24.17 -2.78 26.06
C SER A 291 23.32 -1.52 25.98
N GLN A 292 23.47 -0.73 24.91
CA GLN A 292 22.68 0.49 24.71
C GLN A 292 21.21 0.11 24.49
N VAL A 293 20.31 0.72 25.27
CA VAL A 293 18.86 0.52 25.14
C VAL A 293 18.27 1.67 24.33
N HIS A 294 17.60 1.33 23.23
CA HIS A 294 17.02 2.25 22.28
C HIS A 294 15.51 2.32 22.49
N SER A 295 15.05 3.36 23.18
CA SER A 295 13.62 3.59 23.42
C SER A 295 12.98 4.55 22.43
N PHE A 296 11.73 4.32 22.06
CA PHE A 296 10.95 5.22 21.21
C PHE A 296 9.45 5.12 21.48
N VAL A 297 8.74 6.21 21.19
CA VAL A 297 7.28 6.24 21.25
C VAL A 297 6.73 5.79 19.90
N PHE A 298 6.00 4.68 19.91
CA PHE A 298 5.35 4.14 18.73
C PHE A 298 4.11 4.96 18.40
N GLN A 299 4.10 5.50 17.19
CA GLN A 299 2.94 6.17 16.61
C GLN A 299 2.19 5.22 15.69
N ASN A 300 0.86 5.25 15.76
CA ASN A 300 0.03 4.56 14.79
C ASN A 300 0.11 5.27 13.43
N VAL A 301 -0.61 4.73 12.45
CA VAL A 301 -0.63 5.21 11.06
C VAL A 301 -1.12 6.66 10.89
N TYR A 302 -1.79 7.24 11.89
CA TYR A 302 -2.24 8.63 11.89
C TYR A 302 -1.26 9.57 12.63
N GLY A 303 -0.08 9.07 13.02
CA GLY A 303 0.89 9.83 13.82
C GLY A 303 0.52 9.94 15.31
N LYS A 304 -0.59 9.34 15.75
CA LYS A 304 -1.00 9.37 17.15
C LYS A 304 -0.09 8.46 17.98
N PRO A 305 0.51 8.94 19.08
CA PRO A 305 1.24 8.08 20.02
C PRO A 305 0.30 7.03 20.63
N VAL A 306 0.65 5.76 20.51
CA VAL A 306 -0.18 4.64 20.99
C VAL A 306 0.54 3.70 21.95
N GLY A 307 1.87 3.80 22.03
CA GLY A 307 2.65 3.02 22.98
C GLY A 307 4.14 3.34 22.93
N ALA A 308 4.88 2.56 23.69
CA ALA A 308 6.27 2.75 24.02
C ALA A 308 7.02 1.44 23.81
N ILE A 309 8.18 1.49 23.14
CA ILE A 309 9.03 0.34 22.88
C ILE A 309 10.46 0.67 23.29
N ALA A 310 11.18 -0.31 23.87
CA ALA A 310 12.61 -0.25 24.07
C ALA A 310 13.27 -1.53 23.57
N LEU A 311 14.33 -1.38 22.78
CA LEU A 311 15.06 -2.48 22.14
C LEU A 311 16.54 -2.42 22.52
N ASN A 312 17.20 -3.57 22.59
CA ASN A 312 18.66 -3.62 22.69
C ASN A 312 19.22 -4.78 21.87
N GLU A 313 20.42 -4.60 21.33
CA GLU A 313 21.17 -5.69 20.74
C GLU A 313 21.54 -6.69 21.84
N VAL A 314 21.48 -7.99 21.51
CA VAL A 314 22.02 -9.04 22.35
C VAL A 314 23.33 -9.48 21.71
N VAL A 315 24.45 -9.19 22.37
CA VAL A 315 25.80 -9.59 21.95
C VAL A 315 25.88 -11.13 21.93
N SER A 316 25.39 -11.75 20.86
CA SER A 316 25.29 -13.20 20.68
C SER A 316 25.38 -13.54 19.19
N GLN A 317 25.89 -14.71 18.85
CA GLN A 317 26.13 -15.14 17.46
C GLN A 317 24.83 -15.41 16.65
N ASN A 318 23.65 -15.15 17.20
CA ASN A 318 22.35 -15.57 16.65
C ASN A 318 21.50 -14.44 16.06
N ARG A 319 22.07 -13.26 15.82
CA ARG A 319 21.35 -12.11 15.24
C ARG A 319 20.08 -11.74 15.97
N THR A 320 20.19 -11.47 17.27
CA THR A 320 19.02 -11.33 18.15
C THR A 320 18.90 -9.92 18.71
N VAL A 321 17.71 -9.33 18.57
CA VAL A 321 17.33 -8.09 19.23
C VAL A 321 16.36 -8.41 20.36
N HIS A 322 16.64 -7.90 21.55
CA HIS A 322 15.79 -8.08 22.72
C HIS A 322 14.77 -6.94 22.83
N ILE A 323 13.52 -7.30 23.10
CA ILE A 323 12.43 -6.37 23.42
C ILE A 323 12.46 -6.15 24.94
N HIS A 324 13.14 -5.09 25.36
CA HIS A 324 13.25 -4.72 26.76
C HIS A 324 11.96 -4.10 27.31
N HIS A 325 11.21 -3.38 26.47
CA HIS A 325 9.94 -2.77 26.87
C HIS A 325 8.96 -2.75 25.70
N LEU A 326 7.71 -3.08 25.97
CA LEU A 326 6.59 -2.92 25.04
C LEU A 326 5.33 -2.64 25.86
N LYS A 327 4.86 -1.38 25.86
CA LYS A 327 3.69 -0.95 26.62
C LYS A 327 2.77 -0.08 25.78
N ALA A 328 1.51 -0.46 25.68
CA ALA A 328 0.48 0.38 25.06
C ALA A 328 0.07 1.49 26.03
N PHE A 329 -0.19 2.71 25.54
CA PHE A 329 -0.68 3.81 26.38
C PHE A 329 -2.15 3.64 26.79
N VAL A 330 -2.90 2.84 26.04
CA VAL A 330 -4.28 2.47 26.35
C VAL A 330 -4.37 0.95 26.35
N LEU A 331 -4.66 0.36 27.49
CA LEU A 331 -4.85 -1.10 27.62
C LEU A 331 -6.07 -1.57 26.80
N GLN A 332 -6.07 -2.85 26.42
CA GLN A 332 -7.16 -3.51 25.66
C GLN A 332 -7.56 -2.84 24.34
N SER A 333 -6.74 -1.93 23.81
CA SER A 333 -7.00 -1.19 22.56
C SER A 333 -6.49 -1.91 21.30
N GLY A 334 -5.84 -3.06 21.46
CA GLY A 334 -5.12 -3.74 20.38
C GLY A 334 -3.76 -3.11 20.02
N ASN A 335 -3.37 -1.99 20.64
CA ASN A 335 -2.12 -1.29 20.31
C ASN A 335 -0.86 -2.11 20.63
N GLY A 336 -0.89 -2.96 21.67
CA GLY A 336 0.21 -3.89 21.97
C GLY A 336 0.45 -4.88 20.83
N THR A 337 -0.64 -5.42 20.27
CA THR A 337 -0.62 -6.31 19.10
C THR A 337 -0.06 -5.58 17.88
N LEU A 338 -0.52 -4.35 17.61
CA LEU A 338 -0.02 -3.55 16.49
C LEU A 338 1.50 -3.29 16.59
N MET A 339 1.99 -2.96 17.78
CA MET A 339 3.42 -2.75 18.02
C MET A 339 4.23 -4.04 17.79
N LEU A 340 3.79 -5.15 18.39
CA LEU A 340 4.52 -6.43 18.29
C LEU A 340 4.52 -6.98 16.86
N LEU A 341 3.43 -6.80 16.11
CA LEU A 341 3.35 -7.17 14.70
C LEU A 341 4.36 -6.42 13.84
N GLU A 342 4.49 -5.10 14.00
CA GLU A 342 5.45 -4.32 13.23
C GLU A 342 6.91 -4.70 13.58
N LEU A 343 7.20 -4.98 14.87
CA LEU A 343 8.50 -5.52 15.27
C LEU A 343 8.78 -6.87 14.58
N CYS A 344 7.85 -7.82 14.68
CA CYS A 344 7.98 -9.15 14.07
C CYS A 344 8.16 -9.10 12.55
N ARG A 345 7.34 -8.28 11.87
CA ARG A 345 7.39 -8.13 10.42
C ARG A 345 8.73 -7.55 9.97
N LYS A 346 9.26 -6.55 10.67
CA LYS A 346 10.58 -6.02 10.36
C LYS A 346 11.68 -7.00 10.72
N ALA A 347 11.53 -7.78 11.78
CA ALA A 347 12.51 -8.81 12.11
C ALA A 347 12.63 -9.85 10.98
N ASP A 348 11.52 -10.19 10.32
CA ASP A 348 11.52 -11.02 9.12
C ASP A 348 12.29 -10.35 7.97
N CYS A 349 12.05 -9.06 7.68
CA CYS A 349 12.76 -8.32 6.63
C CYS A 349 14.27 -8.23 6.85
N PHE A 350 14.70 -7.99 8.10
CA PHE A 350 16.11 -7.86 8.46
C PHE A 350 16.77 -9.23 8.74
N ASN A 351 15.98 -10.32 8.70
CA ASN A 351 16.41 -11.68 9.05
C ASN A 351 17.08 -11.74 10.44
N ILE A 352 16.42 -11.16 11.44
CA ILE A 352 16.86 -11.16 12.84
C ILE A 352 15.87 -11.90 13.73
N ARG A 353 16.37 -12.46 14.82
CA ARG A 353 15.55 -13.05 15.89
C ARG A 353 15.09 -11.97 16.84
N LEU A 354 13.91 -12.14 17.42
CA LEU A 354 13.45 -11.32 18.53
C LEU A 354 13.47 -12.15 19.81
N SER A 355 13.88 -11.57 20.92
CA SER A 355 13.70 -12.16 22.24
C SER A 355 12.92 -11.23 23.16
N ALA A 356 12.18 -11.79 24.12
CA ALA A 356 11.44 -11.05 25.12
C ALA A 356 11.36 -11.87 26.42
N ASN A 357 11.37 -11.20 27.56
CA ASN A 357 11.12 -11.81 28.87
C ASN A 357 9.81 -11.20 29.41
N PRO A 358 8.64 -11.83 29.11
CA PRO A 358 7.36 -11.21 29.41
C PRO A 358 7.16 -11.05 30.91
N ALA A 359 6.94 -9.82 31.35
CA ALA A 359 6.54 -9.51 32.72
C ALA A 359 5.48 -8.40 32.68
N PHE A 360 4.50 -8.48 33.57
CA PHE A 360 3.54 -7.38 33.76
C PHE A 360 4.21 -6.22 34.47
N ASP A 361 3.81 -4.99 34.13
CA ASP A 361 4.22 -3.80 34.86
C ASP A 361 3.60 -3.85 36.27
N PRO A 362 4.41 -3.81 37.34
CA PRO A 362 3.88 -3.91 38.69
C PRO A 362 2.95 -2.74 39.09
N ASN A 363 2.93 -1.65 38.30
CA ASN A 363 2.09 -0.47 38.54
C ASN A 363 0.77 -0.48 37.75
N ASP A 364 0.46 -1.54 36.98
CA ASP A 364 -0.79 -1.62 36.22
C ASP A 364 -1.95 -2.12 37.11
N GLU A 365 -3.08 -1.40 37.10
CA GLU A 365 -4.26 -1.71 37.95
C GLU A 365 -4.89 -3.08 37.61
N PHE A 366 -4.66 -3.58 36.39
CA PHE A 366 -5.10 -4.89 35.91
C PHE A 366 -4.01 -5.94 36.13
N PHE A 367 -3.70 -6.19 37.39
CA PHE A 367 -2.68 -7.17 37.78
C PHE A 367 -3.17 -8.59 37.52
N HIS A 368 -2.88 -9.12 36.35
CA HIS A 368 -2.93 -10.57 36.11
C HIS A 368 -1.56 -11.14 36.43
N SER A 369 -1.42 -11.84 37.56
CA SER A 369 -0.16 -12.44 37.99
C SER A 369 0.23 -13.71 37.20
N ASP A 370 -0.55 -14.07 36.17
CA ASP A 370 -0.33 -15.29 35.41
C ASP A 370 0.55 -15.04 34.18
N PHE A 371 1.85 -15.30 34.33
CA PHE A 371 2.85 -15.32 33.26
C PHE A 371 2.38 -16.13 32.03
N LYS A 372 1.57 -17.17 32.23
CA LYS A 372 1.06 -18.02 31.16
C LYS A 372 0.14 -17.27 30.20
N VAL A 373 -0.62 -16.29 30.68
CA VAL A 373 -1.47 -15.44 29.83
C VAL A 373 -0.61 -14.61 28.88
N LEU A 374 0.46 -14.01 29.40
CA LEU A 374 1.35 -13.17 28.59
C LEU A 374 2.18 -14.03 27.62
N SER A 375 2.68 -15.20 28.07
CA SER A 375 3.38 -16.16 27.20
C SER A 375 2.50 -16.63 26.04
N ASN A 376 1.26 -17.06 26.33
CA ASN A 376 0.30 -17.48 25.31
C ASN A 376 -0.01 -16.36 24.30
N TRP A 377 0.03 -15.10 24.72
CA TRP A 377 -0.15 -13.97 23.80
C TRP A 377 1.05 -13.82 22.87
N TYR A 378 2.29 -13.87 23.38
CA TYR A 378 3.50 -13.83 22.56
C TYR A 378 3.61 -15.02 21.59
N GLU A 379 3.16 -16.22 21.99
CA GLU A 379 3.15 -17.41 21.13
C GLU A 379 2.37 -17.22 19.82
N GLN A 380 1.31 -16.41 19.83
CA GLN A 380 0.53 -16.07 18.62
C GLN A 380 1.36 -15.37 17.54
N PHE A 381 2.47 -14.75 17.93
CA PHE A 381 3.41 -14.07 17.02
C PHE A 381 4.61 -14.93 16.64
N GLY A 382 4.66 -16.19 17.09
CA GLY A 382 5.71 -17.15 16.79
C GLY A 382 6.87 -17.15 17.78
N PHE A 383 6.71 -16.51 18.94
CA PHE A 383 7.66 -16.65 20.04
C PHE A 383 7.50 -18.02 20.72
N LYS A 384 8.60 -18.61 21.17
CA LYS A 384 8.65 -19.89 21.88
C LYS A 384 9.70 -19.85 22.99
N GLY A 385 9.48 -20.59 24.08
CA GLY A 385 10.41 -20.72 25.21
C GLY A 385 9.68 -20.76 26.55
N ASP A 386 10.39 -21.10 27.63
CA ASP A 386 9.79 -21.21 28.96
C ASP A 386 9.88 -19.89 29.74
N SER A 387 11.10 -19.39 29.99
CA SER A 387 11.36 -18.16 30.75
C SER A 387 11.83 -16.99 29.88
N GLY A 388 12.51 -17.30 28.77
CA GLY A 388 12.91 -16.36 27.74
C GLY A 388 12.30 -16.75 26.41
N LEU A 389 11.40 -15.92 25.91
CA LEU A 389 10.72 -16.16 24.66
C LEU A 389 11.60 -15.70 23.50
N CYS A 390 11.74 -16.55 22.48
CA CYS A 390 12.46 -16.23 21.25
C CYS A 390 11.59 -16.51 20.02
N ARG A 391 11.60 -15.58 19.07
CA ARG A 391 10.99 -15.71 17.77
C ARG A 391 12.08 -15.78 16.70
N ILE A 392 12.05 -16.83 15.90
CA ILE A 392 12.88 -16.97 14.71
C ILE A 392 12.20 -16.22 13.55
N PRO A 393 12.94 -15.44 12.73
CA PRO A 393 12.36 -14.76 11.59
C PRO A 393 11.81 -15.79 10.60
N ARG A 394 10.65 -15.49 10.01
CA ARG A 394 10.07 -16.34 8.96
C ARG A 394 10.93 -16.20 7.71
N GLN A 395 11.43 -17.33 7.18
CA GLN A 395 12.06 -17.33 5.86
C GLN A 395 10.96 -17.11 4.82
N GLY A 396 11.13 -16.04 4.04
CA GLY A 396 10.21 -15.65 2.97
C GLY A 396 10.23 -16.59 1.78
#